data_AF-A0AA41X0G8-F1
#
_entry.id   AF-A0AA41X0G8-F1
#
_cell.length_a   1.000
_cell.length_b   1.000
_cell.length_c   1.000
_cell.angle_alpha   90.00
_cell.angle_beta   90.00
_cell.angle_gamma   90.00
#
_symmetry.space_group_name_H-M   'P 1'
#
loop_
_entity.id
_entity.type
_entity.pdbx_description
1 polymer ?
#
loop_
_entity_poly.entity_id
_entity_poly.type
_entity_poly.pdbx_seq_one_letter_code
_entity_poly.pdbx_strand_id
1 'polypeptide(L)'
;GELPHHLGITLGRIAISFSIAMMLGSVLGILMGRFRYLDLWLDSLTTLALNIPALVTIILCFIWFGLNEVAALTAVIVNKTPNIAVTLR
;
A
#
# COMPACT_ATOMS: atom_id res chain seq x y z
N GLY A 1 -12.66 -3.77 -30.29
CA GLY A 1 -11.22 -4.07 -30.19
C GLY A 1 -10.97 -4.65 -28.83
N GLU A 2 -10.29 -5.79 -28.73
CA GLU A 2 -10.10 -6.53 -27.48
C GLU A 2 -9.11 -5.81 -26.53
N LEU A 3 -8.18 -5.04 -27.10
CA LEU A 3 -7.20 -4.23 -26.37
C LEU A 3 -7.80 -3.24 -25.35
N PRO A 4 -8.73 -2.33 -25.71
CA PRO A 4 -9.34 -1.40 -24.74
C PRO A 4 -10.16 -2.10 -23.66
N HIS A 5 -10.71 -3.28 -23.93
CA HIS A 5 -11.48 -4.03 -22.93
C HIS A 5 -10.57 -4.59 -21.83
N HIS A 6 -9.46 -5.24 -22.21
CA HIS A 6 -8.49 -5.72 -21.24
C HIS A 6 -7.82 -4.57 -20.48
N LEU A 7 -7.49 -3.47 -21.16
CA LEU A 7 -6.94 -2.28 -20.53
C LEU A 7 -7.88 -1.72 -19.44
N GLY A 8 -9.19 -1.67 -19.74
CA GLY A 8 -10.19 -1.19 -18.80
C GLY A 8 -10.28 -2.05 -17.52
N ILE A 9 -10.15 -3.37 -17.65
CA ILE A 9 -10.16 -4.29 -16.52
C ILE A 9 -8.93 -4.08 -15.62
N THR A 10 -7.74 -3.98 -16.20
CA THR A 10 -6.51 -3.74 -15.42
C THR A 10 -6.55 -2.36 -14.75
N LEU A 11 -6.98 -1.33 -15.46
CA LEU A 11 -7.13 0.03 -14.89
C LEU A 11 -8.15 0.06 -13.76
N GLY A 12 -9.29 -0.61 -13.91
CA GLY A 12 -10.33 -0.69 -12.88
C GLY A 12 -9.81 -1.37 -11.61
N ARG A 13 -9.09 -2.49 -11.75
CA ARG A 13 -8.42 -3.14 -10.62
C ARG A 13 -7.43 -2.21 -9.93
N ILE A 14 -6.53 -1.59 -10.70
CA ILE A 14 -5.53 -0.65 -10.17
C ILE A 14 -6.21 0.51 -9.43
N ALA A 15 -7.27 1.08 -9.98
CA ALA A 15 -8.03 2.17 -9.37
C ALA A 15 -8.60 1.76 -7.99
N ILE A 16 -9.23 0.58 -7.90
CA ILE A 16 -9.77 0.06 -6.62
C ILE A 16 -8.64 -0.14 -5.59
N SER A 17 -7.53 -0.76 -6.02
CA SER A 17 -6.31 -0.94 -5.22
C SER A 17 -5.87 0.38 -4.60
N PHE A 18 -5.79 1.39 -5.45
CA PHE A 18 -5.20 2.67 -5.16
C PHE A 18 -6.11 3.48 -4.23
N SER A 19 -7.43 3.42 -4.44
CA SER A 19 -8.41 4.02 -3.54
C SER A 19 -8.33 3.43 -2.12
N ILE A 20 -8.22 2.11 -1.99
CA ILE A 20 -8.07 1.46 -0.69
C ILE A 20 -6.72 1.85 -0.04
N ALA A 21 -5.63 1.84 -0.82
CA ALA A 21 -4.31 2.24 -0.35
C ALA A 21 -4.29 3.70 0.15
N MET A 22 -4.91 4.61 -0.61
CA MET A 22 -5.05 6.02 -0.23
C MET A 22 -5.83 6.16 1.07
N MET A 23 -6.98 5.50 1.18
CA MET A 23 -7.84 5.63 2.35
C MET A 23 -7.13 5.13 3.63
N LEU A 24 -6.47 3.97 3.56
CA LEU A 24 -5.70 3.43 4.69
C LEU A 24 -4.47 4.27 5.01
N GLY A 25 -3.69 4.66 3.98
CA GLY A 25 -2.51 5.49 4.14
C GLY A 25 -2.81 6.87 4.70
N SER A 26 -3.91 7.50 4.27
CA SER A 26 -4.35 8.79 4.78
C SER A 26 -4.82 8.73 6.22
N VAL A 27 -5.59 7.70 6.60
CA VAL A 27 -6.02 7.51 8.00
C VAL A 27 -4.79 7.32 8.90
N LEU A 28 -3.86 6.45 8.51
CA LEU A 28 -2.63 6.22 9.28
C LEU A 28 -1.75 7.49 9.38
N GLY A 29 -1.56 8.21 8.28
CA GLY A 29 -0.81 9.47 8.27
C GLY A 29 -1.44 10.54 9.17
N ILE A 30 -2.76 10.71 9.13
CA ILE A 30 -3.47 11.66 10.00
C ILE A 30 -3.36 11.25 11.49
N LEU A 31 -3.44 9.95 11.79
CA LEU A 31 -3.25 9.44 13.16
C LEU A 31 -1.82 9.71 13.68
N MET A 32 -0.80 9.53 12.83
CA MET A 32 0.59 9.86 13.18
C MET A 32 0.76 11.36 13.45
N GLY A 33 0.24 12.22 12.57
CA GLY A 33 0.31 13.68 12.76
C GLY A 33 -0.45 14.18 14.00
N ARG A 34 -1.48 13.45 14.44
CA ARG A 34 -2.30 13.84 15.61
C ARG A 34 -1.76 13.34 16.95
N PHE A 35 -1.05 12.20 16.97
CA PHE A 35 -0.59 11.57 18.21
C PHE A 35 0.93 11.36 18.21
N ARG A 36 1.64 12.19 18.97
CA ARG A 36 3.11 12.14 19.10
C ARG A 36 3.69 10.80 19.59
N TYR A 37 2.90 10.03 20.36
CA TYR A 37 3.29 8.67 20.76
C TYR A 37 3.22 7.68 19.59
N LEU A 38 2.15 7.76 18.78
CA LEU A 38 2.02 6.93 17.58
C LEU A 38 3.05 7.31 16.51
N ASP A 39 3.36 8.60 16.38
CA ASP A 39 4.42 9.09 15.50
C ASP A 39 5.76 8.41 15.83
N LEU A 40 6.21 8.42 17.08
CA LEU A 40 7.48 7.79 17.49
C LEU A 40 7.55 6.27 17.21
N TRP A 41 6.45 5.54 17.42
CA TRP A 41 6.40 4.09 17.14
C TRP A 41 6.32 3.79 15.65
N LEU A 42 5.48 4.53 14.92
CA LEU A 42 5.24 4.31 13.50
C LEU A 42 6.35 4.90 12.64
N ASP A 43 7.09 5.91 13.06
CA ASP A 43 8.23 6.48 12.31
C ASP A 43 9.32 5.42 12.09
N SER A 44 9.61 4.61 13.12
CA SER A 44 10.54 3.48 13.01
C SER A 44 10.00 2.39 12.06
N LEU A 45 8.72 2.05 12.17
CA LEU A 45 8.06 1.06 11.31
C LEU A 45 7.99 1.52 9.84
N THR A 46 7.72 2.81 9.63
CA THR A 46 7.59 3.47 8.33
C THR A 46 8.94 3.55 7.63
N THR A 47 9.99 3.92 8.36
CA THR A 47 11.36 3.92 7.85
C THR A 47 11.80 2.51 7.44
N LEU A 48 11.45 1.49 8.24
CA LEU A 48 11.73 0.10 7.90
C LEU A 48 10.96 -0.33 6.63
N ALA A 49 9.68 0.01 6.54
CA ALA A 49 8.84 -0.31 5.38
C ALA A 49 9.28 0.40 4.10
N LEU A 50 9.86 1.60 4.20
CA LEU A 50 10.47 2.33 3.08
C LEU A 50 11.80 1.71 2.62
N ASN A 51 12.55 1.08 3.52
CA ASN A 51 13.80 0.40 3.19
C ASN A 51 13.58 -1.02 2.63
N ILE A 52 12.43 -1.64 2.91
CA ILE A 52 12.09 -2.94 2.33
C ILE A 52 11.76 -2.77 0.83
N PRO A 53 12.45 -3.49 -0.07
CA PRO A 53 12.13 -3.43 -1.49
C PRO A 53 10.70 -3.90 -1.77
N ALA A 54 10.03 -3.26 -2.72
CA ALA A 54 8.65 -3.62 -3.11
C ALA A 54 8.54 -5.10 -3.52
N LEU A 55 9.57 -5.64 -4.18
CA LEU A 55 9.63 -7.04 -4.62
C LEU A 55 9.54 -8.03 -3.45
N VAL A 56 10.21 -7.74 -2.32
CA VAL A 56 10.18 -8.61 -1.12
C VAL A 56 8.76 -8.65 -0.53
N THR A 57 8.12 -7.47 -0.44
CA THR A 57 6.75 -7.34 0.08
C THR A 57 5.74 -8.09 -0.78
N ILE A 58 5.89 -8.03 -2.11
CA ILE A 58 5.07 -8.75 -3.08
C ILE A 58 5.22 -10.27 -2.91
N ILE A 59 6.46 -10.77 -2.80
CA ILE A 59 6.71 -12.20 -2.62
C ILE A 59 6.09 -12.70 -1.31
N LEU A 60 6.27 -11.97 -0.20
CA LEU A 60 5.69 -12.35 1.08
C LEU A 60 4.16 -12.42 1.03
N CYS A 61 3.51 -11.44 0.37
CA CYS A 61 2.06 -11.49 0.19
C CYS A 61 1.63 -12.68 -0.67
N PHE A 62 2.36 -13.03 -1.73
CA PHE A 62 2.04 -14.22 -2.53
C PHE A 62 2.19 -15.52 -1.76
N ILE A 63 3.18 -15.61 -0.86
CA ILE A 63 3.37 -16.78 0.00
C ILE A 63 2.19 -16.93 0.98
N TRP A 64 1.70 -15.83 1.55
CA TRP A 64 0.62 -15.87 2.54
C TRP A 64 -0.80 -16.00 1.93
N PHE A 65 -1.10 -15.18 0.92
CA PHE A 65 -2.45 -15.09 0.33
C PHE A 65 -2.62 -15.93 -0.95
N GLY A 66 -1.55 -16.62 -1.37
CA GLY A 66 -1.50 -17.36 -2.62
C GLY A 66 -1.29 -16.47 -3.84
N LEU A 67 -1.13 -17.08 -5.01
CA LEU A 67 -0.90 -16.39 -6.29
C LEU A 67 -2.21 -15.77 -6.85
N ASN A 68 -2.79 -14.85 -6.07
CA ASN A 68 -4.06 -14.19 -6.36
C ASN A 68 -3.88 -12.68 -6.51
N GLU A 69 -4.84 -12.04 -7.18
CA GLU A 69 -4.84 -10.58 -7.37
C GLU A 69 -4.85 -9.83 -6.02
N VAL A 70 -5.53 -10.37 -5.01
CA VAL A 70 -5.61 -9.82 -3.65
C VAL A 70 -4.23 -9.76 -2.98
N ALA A 71 -3.35 -10.72 -3.25
CA ALA A 71 -1.99 -10.73 -2.72
C ALA A 71 -1.17 -9.58 -3.31
N ALA A 72 -1.25 -9.40 -4.63
CA ALA A 72 -0.59 -8.29 -5.33
C ALA A 72 -1.12 -6.93 -4.86
N LEU A 73 -2.44 -6.81 -4.68
CA LEU A 73 -3.13 -5.64 -4.14
C LEU A 73 -2.62 -5.27 -2.75
N THR A 74 -2.64 -6.24 -1.83
CA THR A 74 -2.21 -6.07 -0.44
C THR A 74 -0.75 -5.66 -0.36
N ALA A 75 0.12 -6.27 -1.17
CA ALA A 75 1.53 -5.92 -1.20
C ALA A 75 1.77 -4.45 -1.61
N VAL A 76 1.04 -3.98 -2.63
CA VAL A 76 1.12 -2.59 -3.09
C VAL A 76 0.59 -1.64 -2.01
N ILE A 77 -0.52 -1.96 -1.36
CA ILE A 77 -1.07 -1.17 -0.26
C ILE A 77 -0.05 -1.06 0.86
N VAL A 78 0.51 -2.17 1.33
CA VAL A 78 1.50 -2.20 2.42
C VAL A 78 2.74 -1.40 2.07
N ASN A 79 3.24 -1.51 0.83
CA ASN A 79 4.41 -0.75 0.39
C ASN A 79 4.12 0.75 0.21
N LYS A 80 2.91 1.12 -0.21
CA LYS A 80 2.56 2.53 -0.51
C LYS A 80 2.08 3.32 0.70
N THR A 81 1.45 2.65 1.65
CA THR A 81 0.97 3.21 2.93
C THR A 81 2.03 4.06 3.66
N PRO A 82 3.27 3.59 3.90
CA PRO A 82 4.28 4.38 4.61
C PRO A 82 4.69 5.65 3.84
N ASN A 83 4.81 5.57 2.51
CA ASN A 83 5.10 6.75 1.68
C ASN A 83 4.01 7.84 1.82
N ILE A 84 2.74 7.43 1.82
CA ILE A 84 1.60 8.35 1.96
C ILE A 84 1.57 8.94 3.38
N ALA A 85 1.83 8.12 4.40
CA ALA A 85 1.85 8.57 5.79
C ALA A 85 2.92 9.64 6.04
N VAL A 86 4.14 9.47 5.52
CA VAL A 86 5.22 10.48 5.63
C VAL A 86 4.88 11.77 4.88
N THR A 87 4.14 11.67 3.77
CA THR A 87 3.75 12.85 2.99
C THR A 87 2.68 13.69 3.69
N LEU A 88 1.86 13.08 4.55
CA LEU A 88 0.75 13.73 5.26
C LEU A 88 1.10 14.19 6.69
N ARG A 89 2.23 13.71 7.23
CA ARG A 89 2.88 14.28 8.42
C ARG A 89 3.28 15.73 8.16
#